data_AF-A0A809RLV3-F1
#
_entry.id   AF-A0A809RLV3-F1
#
_cell.length_a   1.000
_cell.length_b   1.000
_cell.length_c   1.000
_cell.angle_alpha   90.00
_cell.angle_beta   90.00
_cell.angle_gamma   90.00
#
_symmetry.space_group_name_H-M   'P 1'
#
loop_
_entity.id
_entity.type
_entity.pdbx_description
1 polymer ?
#
loop_
_entity_poly.entity_id
_entity_poly.type
_entity_poly.pdbx_seq_one_letter_code
_entity_poly.pdbx_strand_id
1 'polypeptide(L)'
;MKVIMGNEPETKSALTGDQKVSLAIAIGIIGFLLAKHHAFLTPHAFKITMAVIAFSVVALLLKAIPERAARQVSNSLEKMAEQDNKGMPKISNGRIAHDNYCEELVRRAKKHNSVVNMATFIFLLAAIVIYFLNLSMIMLIACVVLAVMSRSFSIRSNRWLSSAEYYSFPGARLQNMQHRCIFCGAKGIYIKGQYASNNKYAYCTKCESPLFVQ
;
A
#
# COMPACT_ATOMS: atom_id res chain seq x y z
N MET A 1 42.81 -6.63 9.64
CA MET A 1 41.58 -7.19 9.04
C MET A 1 40.52 -7.21 10.15
N LYS A 2 39.50 -6.34 10.07
CA LYS A 2 38.53 -6.10 11.15
C LYS A 2 37.20 -6.71 10.72
N VAL A 3 36.82 -7.82 11.35
CA VAL A 3 35.56 -8.53 11.05
C VAL A 3 34.41 -7.72 11.65
N ILE A 4 33.57 -7.18 10.78
CA ILE A 4 32.32 -6.50 11.17
C ILE A 4 31.31 -7.61 11.48
N MET A 5 31.03 -7.84 12.77
CA MET A 5 29.93 -8.71 13.17
C MET A 5 28.61 -8.03 12.81
N GLY A 6 27.80 -8.69 11.97
CA GLY A 6 26.46 -8.24 11.63
C GLY A 6 25.55 -8.36 12.83
N ASN A 7 24.95 -7.24 13.24
CA ASN A 7 23.87 -7.24 14.23
C ASN A 7 22.66 -7.99 13.65
N GLU A 8 22.23 -9.04 14.33
CA GLU A 8 20.94 -9.68 14.07
C GLU A 8 19.81 -8.65 14.26
N PRO A 9 18.87 -8.54 13.31
CA PRO A 9 17.77 -7.62 13.44
C PRO A 9 16.84 -8.09 14.56
N GLU A 10 16.78 -7.34 15.66
CA GLU A 10 15.77 -7.50 16.69
C GLU A 10 14.38 -7.49 16.05
N THR A 11 13.70 -8.63 16.07
CA THR A 11 12.33 -8.79 15.58
C THR A 11 11.36 -8.13 16.54
N LYS A 12 11.27 -6.80 16.47
CA LYS A 12 10.29 -6.03 17.24
C LYS A 12 8.88 -6.54 16.91
N SER A 13 8.14 -6.91 17.96
CA SER A 13 6.78 -7.42 17.90
C SER A 13 5.91 -6.55 16.98
N ALA A 14 5.35 -7.14 15.92
CA ALA A 14 4.66 -6.45 14.81
C ALA A 14 3.29 -5.81 15.18
N LEU A 15 2.85 -5.95 16.44
CA LEU A 15 1.62 -5.35 16.95
C LEU A 15 1.93 -4.22 17.93
N THR A 16 1.35 -3.05 17.65
CA THR A 16 1.33 -1.91 18.58
C THR A 16 0.54 -2.26 19.85
N GLY A 17 0.81 -1.57 20.96
CA GLY A 17 0.16 -1.84 22.26
C GLY A 17 -1.37 -1.90 22.17
N ASP A 18 -1.99 -0.93 21.49
CA ASP A 18 -3.45 -0.86 21.33
C ASP A 18 -4.03 -2.01 20.51
N GLN A 19 -3.25 -2.56 19.58
CA GLN A 19 -3.66 -3.72 18.77
C GLN A 19 -3.59 -5.02 19.56
N LYS A 20 -2.66 -5.14 20.51
CA LYS A 20 -2.64 -6.27 21.44
C LYS A 20 -3.88 -6.25 22.34
N VAL A 21 -4.27 -5.07 22.80
CA VAL A 21 -5.49 -4.88 23.60
C VAL A 21 -6.75 -5.21 22.79
N SER A 22 -6.87 -4.67 21.57
CA SER A 22 -8.03 -4.97 20.71
C SER A 22 -8.13 -6.45 20.33
N LEU A 23 -6.99 -7.10 20.06
CA LEU A 23 -6.94 -8.54 19.75
C LEU A 23 -7.31 -9.38 20.99
N ALA A 24 -6.81 -9.02 22.17
CA ALA A 24 -7.16 -9.69 23.42
C ALA A 24 -8.65 -9.58 23.74
N ILE A 25 -9.25 -8.40 23.55
CA ILE A 25 -10.70 -8.20 23.75
C ILE A 25 -11.49 -9.05 22.75
N ALA A 26 -11.10 -9.07 21.47
CA ALA A 26 -11.77 -9.88 20.45
C ALA A 26 -11.69 -11.38 20.78
N ILE A 27 -10.51 -11.88 21.16
CA ILE A 27 -10.33 -13.28 21.58
C ILE A 27 -11.17 -13.58 22.82
N GLY A 28 -11.22 -12.67 23.79
CA GLY A 28 -12.03 -12.82 25.01
C GLY A 28 -13.53 -12.90 24.72
N ILE A 29 -14.05 -12.05 23.84
CA ILE A 29 -15.46 -12.07 23.43
C ILE A 29 -15.79 -13.37 22.68
N ILE A 30 -14.92 -13.80 21.76
CA ILE A 30 -15.09 -15.06 21.01
C ILE A 30 -15.07 -16.27 21.97
N GLY A 31 -14.11 -16.30 22.90
CA GLY A 31 -14.01 -17.35 23.91
C GLY A 31 -15.23 -17.40 24.83
N PHE A 32 -15.74 -16.25 25.27
CA PHE A 32 -16.94 -16.16 26.10
C PHE A 32 -18.21 -16.61 25.35
N LEU A 33 -18.34 -16.21 24.08
CA LEU A 33 -19.44 -16.64 23.22
C LEU A 33 -19.40 -18.15 22.98
N LEU A 34 -18.22 -18.73 22.68
CA LEU A 34 -18.07 -20.18 22.53
C LEU A 34 -18.39 -20.93 23.82
N ALA A 35 -17.87 -20.46 24.97
CA ALA A 35 -18.08 -21.11 26.27
C ALA A 35 -19.57 -21.14 26.68
N LYS A 36 -20.34 -20.07 26.41
CA LYS A 36 -21.77 -20.06 26.72
C LYS A 36 -22.63 -20.89 25.77
N HIS A 37 -22.16 -21.18 24.57
CA HIS A 37 -22.99 -21.72 23.50
C HIS A 37 -22.82 -23.22 23.21
N HIS A 38 -21.87 -23.90 23.86
CA HIS A 38 -21.64 -25.34 23.69
C HIS A 38 -22.83 -26.23 24.09
N ALA A 39 -23.83 -25.72 24.82
CA ALA A 39 -24.93 -26.53 25.34
C ALA A 39 -26.28 -26.41 24.60
N PHE A 40 -26.49 -25.46 23.66
CA PHE A 40 -27.88 -25.15 23.25
C PHE A 40 -28.13 -24.67 21.81
N LEU A 41 -27.13 -24.62 20.91
CA LEU A 41 -27.38 -24.18 19.54
C LEU A 41 -27.66 -25.36 18.61
N THR A 42 -28.76 -25.26 17.87
CA THR A 42 -28.97 -26.09 16.69
C THR A 42 -27.79 -25.92 15.72
N PRO A 43 -27.42 -26.96 14.95
CA PRO A 43 -26.29 -26.91 14.03
C PRO A 43 -26.36 -25.75 13.03
N HIS A 44 -27.56 -25.24 12.72
CA HIS A 44 -27.75 -24.03 11.93
C HIS A 44 -27.32 -22.75 12.65
N ALA A 45 -27.67 -22.61 13.93
CA ALA A 45 -27.37 -21.41 14.69
C ALA A 45 -25.86 -21.31 15.00
N PHE A 46 -25.17 -22.44 15.23
CA PHE A 46 -23.72 -22.47 15.36
C PHE A 46 -23.00 -21.99 14.09
N LYS A 47 -23.47 -22.41 12.90
CA LYS A 47 -22.91 -21.99 11.61
C LYS A 47 -23.02 -20.47 11.42
N ILE A 48 -24.17 -19.89 11.74
CA ILE A 48 -24.42 -18.44 11.65
C ILE A 48 -23.47 -17.68 12.59
N THR A 49 -23.33 -18.12 13.84
CA THR A 49 -22.47 -17.44 14.83
C THR A 49 -21.00 -17.44 14.39
N MET A 50 -20.50 -18.57 13.89
CA MET A 50 -19.12 -18.66 13.39
C MET A 50 -18.90 -17.80 12.15
N ALA A 51 -19.88 -17.69 11.25
CA ALA A 51 -19.80 -16.81 10.09
C ALA A 51 -19.73 -15.33 10.48
N VAL A 52 -20.55 -14.89 11.46
CA VAL A 52 -20.52 -13.51 11.98
C VAL A 52 -19.17 -13.20 12.64
N ILE A 53 -18.63 -14.12 13.43
CA ILE A 53 -17.32 -13.95 14.06
C ILE A 53 -16.21 -13.84 13.00
N ALA A 54 -16.18 -14.76 12.02
CA ALA A 54 -15.20 -14.72 10.93
C ALA A 54 -15.27 -13.41 10.15
N PHE A 55 -16.48 -12.94 9.84
CA PHE A 55 -16.71 -11.68 9.15
C PHE A 55 -16.22 -10.47 9.94
N SER A 56 -16.48 -10.45 11.25
CA SER A 56 -16.07 -9.38 12.16
C SER A 56 -14.54 -9.28 12.23
N VAL A 57 -13.85 -10.43 12.31
CA VAL A 57 -12.39 -10.49 12.30
C VAL A 57 -11.83 -10.01 10.97
N VAL A 58 -12.39 -10.46 9.84
CA VAL A 58 -11.98 -10.01 8.50
C VAL A 58 -12.18 -8.50 8.36
N ALA A 59 -13.33 -7.96 8.76
CA ALA A 59 -13.60 -6.52 8.70
C ALA A 59 -12.60 -5.69 9.53
N LEU A 60 -12.25 -6.16 10.74
CA LEU A 60 -11.22 -5.52 11.58
C LEU A 60 -9.84 -5.56 10.94
N LEU A 61 -9.45 -6.69 10.35
CA LEU A 61 -8.19 -6.82 9.61
C LEU A 61 -8.17 -5.93 8.36
N LEU A 62 -9.27 -5.86 7.61
CA LEU A 62 -9.39 -5.01 6.43
C LEU A 62 -9.25 -3.52 6.77
N LYS A 63 -9.73 -3.08 7.94
CA LYS A 63 -9.64 -1.70 8.44
C LYS A 63 -8.24 -1.34 8.96
N ALA A 64 -7.54 -2.29 9.57
CA ALA A 64 -6.22 -2.06 10.18
C ALA A 64 -5.05 -1.95 9.16
N ILE A 65 -5.19 -2.53 7.96
CA ILE A 65 -4.12 -2.55 6.94
C ILE A 65 -3.90 -1.18 6.26
N PRO A 66 -4.94 -0.47 5.75
CA PRO A 66 -4.71 0.76 4.97
C PRO A 66 -4.17 1.92 5.82
N GLU A 67 -4.53 2.02 7.10
CA GLU A 67 -4.02 3.08 7.98
C GLU A 67 -2.51 2.96 8.22
N ARG A 68 -1.97 1.75 8.34
CA ARG A 68 -0.53 1.54 8.52
C ARG A 68 0.25 1.89 7.25
N ALA A 69 -0.26 1.47 6.09
CA ALA A 69 0.36 1.79 4.82
C ALA A 69 0.37 3.31 4.58
N ALA A 70 -0.72 4.01 4.90
CA ALA A 70 -0.80 5.46 4.78
C ALA A 70 0.17 6.19 5.73
N ARG A 71 0.24 5.78 7.02
CA ARG A 71 1.16 6.39 8.01
C ARG A 71 2.63 6.12 7.69
N GLN A 72 2.96 4.93 7.20
CA GLN A 72 4.34 4.60 6.86
C GLN A 72 4.83 5.42 5.66
N VAL A 73 3.94 5.64 4.68
CA VAL A 73 4.23 6.51 3.52
C VAL A 73 4.35 7.97 3.95
N SER A 74 3.45 8.48 4.81
CA SER A 74 3.53 9.88 5.28
C SER A 74 4.82 10.14 6.06
N ASN A 75 5.19 9.25 6.98
CA ASN A 75 6.40 9.40 7.79
C ASN A 75 7.67 9.27 6.94
N SER A 76 7.64 8.48 5.87
CA SER A 76 8.78 8.36 4.94
C SER A 76 8.93 9.62 4.09
N LEU A 77 7.81 10.18 3.61
CA LEU A 77 7.79 11.45 2.88
C LEU A 77 8.26 12.61 3.75
N GLU A 78 7.84 12.67 5.02
CA GLU A 78 8.24 13.72 5.96
C GLU A 78 9.74 13.67 6.24
N LYS A 79 10.30 12.47 6.45
CA LYS A 79 11.76 12.29 6.62
C LYS A 79 12.56 12.66 5.38
N MET A 80 12.05 12.31 4.19
CA MET A 80 12.68 12.70 2.92
C MET A 80 12.65 14.22 2.75
N ALA A 81 11.52 14.87 3.05
CA ALA A 81 11.39 16.32 2.99
C ALA A 81 12.31 17.04 3.98
N GLU A 82 12.45 16.53 5.21
CA GLU A 82 13.32 17.11 6.23
C GLU A 82 14.82 16.94 5.89
N GLN A 83 15.19 15.83 5.26
CA GLN A 83 16.56 15.58 4.84
C GLN A 83 16.96 16.44 3.63
N ASP A 84 16.04 16.71 2.70
CA ASP A 84 16.29 17.52 1.50
C ASP A 84 16.33 19.04 1.81
N ASN A 85 15.63 19.47 2.86
CA ASN A 85 15.57 20.89 3.27
C ASN A 85 16.86 21.39 3.95
N LYS A 86 17.79 20.51 4.33
CA LYS A 86 19.04 20.89 4.99
C LYS A 86 20.15 21.35 4.03
N GLY A 87 19.97 21.24 2.70
CA GLY A 87 21.06 21.48 1.74
C GLY A 87 20.75 22.35 0.52
N MET A 88 19.49 22.60 0.16
CA MET A 88 19.18 23.28 -1.11
C MET A 88 18.81 24.77 -0.98
N PRO A 89 19.40 25.65 -1.81
CA PRO A 89 18.95 27.03 -1.94
C PRO A 89 17.51 27.09 -2.48
N LYS A 90 16.66 27.92 -1.85
CA LYS A 90 15.23 28.08 -2.18
C LYS A 90 15.04 28.63 -3.61
N ILE A 91 15.02 27.76 -4.61
CA ILE A 91 14.57 28.11 -5.97
C ILE A 91 13.06 27.86 -6.02
N SER A 92 12.27 28.92 -5.91
CA SER A 92 10.80 28.91 -5.72
C SER A 92 10.02 28.08 -6.72
N ASN A 93 10.52 27.94 -7.95
CA ASN A 93 9.77 27.31 -9.05
C ASN A 93 9.86 25.77 -9.04
N GLY A 94 10.89 25.19 -8.40
CA GLY A 94 11.01 23.73 -8.26
C GLY A 94 10.09 23.16 -7.17
N ARG A 95 9.87 23.94 -6.11
CA ARG A 95 9.02 23.54 -4.98
C ARG A 95 7.57 23.32 -5.41
N ILE A 96 7.02 24.23 -6.22
CA ILE A 96 5.64 24.13 -6.74
C ILE A 96 5.46 22.88 -7.61
N ALA A 97 6.47 22.51 -8.42
CA ALA A 97 6.42 21.31 -9.25
C ALA A 97 6.46 20.03 -8.39
N HIS A 98 7.31 20.00 -7.36
CA HIS A 98 7.37 18.90 -6.41
C HIS A 98 6.07 18.75 -5.61
N ASP A 99 5.51 19.86 -5.10
CA ASP A 99 4.27 19.85 -4.34
C ASP A 99 3.11 19.34 -5.19
N ASN A 100 3.00 19.82 -6.44
CA ASN A 100 2.01 19.32 -7.41
C ASN A 100 2.19 17.82 -7.71
N TYR A 101 3.43 17.33 -7.80
CA TYR A 101 3.71 15.91 -8.00
C TYR A 101 3.32 15.07 -6.78
N CYS A 102 3.66 15.52 -5.57
CA CYS A 102 3.26 14.86 -4.33
C CYS A 102 1.73 14.83 -4.18
N GLU A 103 1.05 15.93 -4.49
CA GLU A 103 -0.41 15.98 -4.46
C GLU A 103 -1.02 15.01 -5.47
N GLU A 104 -0.47 14.93 -6.70
CA GLU A 104 -0.95 14.02 -7.73
C GLU A 104 -0.71 12.55 -7.36
N LEU A 105 0.42 12.21 -6.72
CA LEU A 105 0.66 10.88 -6.16
C LEU A 105 -0.34 10.53 -5.06
N VAL A 106 -0.59 11.44 -4.12
CA VAL A 106 -1.57 11.27 -3.06
C VAL A 106 -2.98 11.10 -3.64
N ARG A 107 -3.32 11.89 -4.66
CA ARG A 107 -4.61 11.81 -5.37
C ARG A 107 -4.79 10.47 -6.07
N ARG A 108 -3.76 9.98 -6.77
CA ARG A 108 -3.77 8.65 -7.42
C ARG A 108 -3.85 7.52 -6.40
N ALA A 109 -3.08 7.60 -5.32
CA ALA A 109 -3.15 6.64 -4.22
C ALA A 109 -4.54 6.62 -3.57
N LYS A 110 -5.15 7.79 -3.33
CA LYS A 110 -6.50 7.92 -2.76
C LYS A 110 -7.57 7.35 -3.69
N LYS A 111 -7.52 7.66 -5.00
CA LYS A 111 -8.47 7.14 -5.99
C LYS A 111 -8.36 5.62 -6.10
N HIS A 112 -7.14 5.08 -6.15
CA HIS A 112 -6.92 3.64 -6.26
C HIS A 112 -7.38 2.89 -4.99
N ASN A 113 -7.04 3.40 -3.80
CA ASN A 113 -7.47 2.80 -2.54
C ASN A 113 -9.00 2.80 -2.40
N SER A 114 -9.69 3.83 -2.90
CA SER A 114 -11.14 3.88 -2.93
C SER A 114 -11.73 2.78 -3.82
N VAL A 115 -11.18 2.58 -5.02
CA VAL A 115 -11.66 1.56 -5.97
C VAL A 115 -11.41 0.15 -5.43
N VAL A 116 -10.21 -0.11 -4.91
CA VAL A 116 -9.88 -1.42 -4.31
C VAL A 116 -10.79 -1.70 -3.12
N ASN A 117 -10.99 -0.73 -2.22
CA ASN A 117 -11.89 -0.92 -1.07
C ASN A 117 -13.34 -1.18 -1.50
N MET A 118 -13.84 -0.47 -2.52
CA MET A 118 -15.17 -0.70 -3.07
C MET A 118 -15.30 -2.11 -3.66
N ALA A 119 -14.33 -2.54 -4.47
CA ALA A 119 -14.32 -3.90 -5.03
C ALA A 119 -14.27 -4.97 -3.92
N THR A 120 -13.42 -4.76 -2.91
CA THR A 120 -13.33 -5.69 -1.76
C THR A 120 -14.67 -5.82 -1.04
N PHE A 121 -15.40 -4.72 -0.86
CA PHE A 121 -16.71 -4.71 -0.23
C PHE A 121 -17.77 -5.46 -1.05
N ILE A 122 -17.76 -5.32 -2.37
CA ILE A 122 -18.66 -6.06 -3.28
C ILE A 122 -18.41 -7.57 -3.18
N PHE A 123 -17.15 -8.02 -3.22
CA PHE A 123 -16.83 -9.44 -3.07
C PHE A 123 -17.25 -10.00 -1.71
N LEU A 124 -17.09 -9.19 -0.67
CA LEU A 124 -17.50 -9.54 0.68
C LEU A 124 -19.02 -9.73 0.78
N LEU A 125 -19.81 -8.84 0.19
CA LEU A 125 -21.27 -8.99 0.11
C LEU A 125 -21.69 -10.21 -0.71
N ALA A 126 -21.03 -10.46 -1.85
CA ALA A 126 -21.30 -11.63 -2.68
C ALA A 126 -21.03 -12.94 -1.91
N ALA A 127 -19.96 -13.00 -1.13
CA ALA A 127 -19.65 -14.16 -0.28
C ALA A 127 -20.72 -14.41 0.79
N ILE A 128 -21.29 -13.35 1.38
CA ILE A 128 -22.42 -13.48 2.33
C ILE A 128 -23.64 -14.07 1.64
N VAL A 129 -24.00 -13.56 0.46
CA VAL A 129 -25.18 -14.04 -0.29
C VAL A 129 -25.01 -15.51 -0.69
N ILE A 130 -23.83 -15.90 -1.20
CA ILE A 130 -23.49 -17.29 -1.55
C ILE A 130 -23.64 -18.21 -0.34
N TYR A 131 -23.16 -17.76 0.84
CA TYR A 131 -23.28 -18.51 2.08
C TYR A 131 -24.75 -18.76 2.48
N PHE A 132 -25.60 -17.73 2.44
CA PHE A 132 -27.02 -17.86 2.80
C PHE A 132 -27.81 -18.74 1.81
N LEU A 133 -27.41 -18.77 0.55
CA LEU A 133 -28.04 -19.60 -0.49
C LEU A 133 -27.60 -21.08 -0.44
N ASN A 134 -26.75 -21.48 0.53
CA ASN A 134 -26.13 -22.81 0.59
C ASN A 134 -25.41 -23.22 -0.73
N LEU A 135 -24.91 -22.23 -1.48
CA LEU A 135 -24.04 -22.51 -2.62
C LEU A 135 -22.74 -23.16 -2.13
N SER A 136 -22.10 -23.95 -3.00
CA SER A 136 -20.96 -24.78 -2.62
C SER A 136 -19.85 -23.96 -1.93
N MET A 137 -19.24 -24.54 -0.88
CA MET A 137 -18.12 -23.92 -0.15
C MET A 137 -16.95 -23.52 -1.07
N ILE A 138 -16.83 -24.19 -2.22
CA ILE A 138 -15.84 -23.90 -3.28
C ILE A 138 -16.02 -22.48 -3.84
N MET A 139 -17.25 -22.02 -4.05
CA MET A 139 -17.54 -20.66 -4.56
C MET A 139 -17.15 -19.57 -3.56
N LEU A 140 -17.33 -19.84 -2.27
CA LEU A 140 -16.96 -18.93 -1.20
C LEU A 140 -15.44 -18.78 -1.10
N ILE A 141 -14.70 -19.90 -1.16
CA ILE A 141 -13.24 -19.91 -1.22
C ILE A 141 -12.74 -19.13 -2.45
N ALA A 142 -13.34 -19.37 -3.62
CA ALA A 142 -12.96 -18.66 -4.84
C ALA A 142 -13.14 -17.14 -4.71
N CYS A 143 -14.26 -16.66 -4.14
CA CYS A 143 -14.50 -15.23 -3.92
C CYS A 143 -13.49 -14.60 -2.96
N VAL A 144 -13.14 -15.30 -1.88
CA VAL A 144 -12.15 -14.81 -0.90
C VAL A 144 -10.76 -14.74 -1.54
N VAL A 145 -10.35 -15.77 -2.29
CA VAL A 145 -9.08 -15.77 -3.02
C VAL A 145 -9.03 -14.61 -4.03
N LEU A 146 -10.12 -14.37 -4.77
CA LEU A 146 -10.20 -13.26 -5.71
C LEU A 146 -10.07 -11.90 -5.01
N ALA A 147 -10.74 -11.72 -3.88
CA ALA A 147 -10.66 -10.49 -3.08
C ALA A 147 -9.23 -10.23 -2.58
N VAL A 148 -8.54 -11.27 -2.07
CA VAL A 148 -7.14 -11.17 -1.62
C VAL A 148 -6.21 -10.86 -2.79
N MET A 149 -6.37 -11.55 -3.93
CA MET A 149 -5.55 -11.31 -5.12
C MET A 149 -5.74 -9.91 -5.69
N SER A 150 -6.97 -9.39 -5.67
CA SER A 150 -7.26 -8.01 -6.10
C SER A 150 -6.52 -6.97 -5.28
N ARG A 151 -6.27 -7.25 -3.98
CA ARG A 151 -5.45 -6.39 -3.12
C ARG A 151 -3.96 -6.47 -3.44
N SER A 152 -3.44 -7.66 -3.73
CA SER A 152 -2.03 -7.88 -4.08
C SER A 152 -1.63 -7.18 -5.39
N PHE A 153 -2.59 -6.92 -6.28
CA PHE A 153 -2.39 -6.10 -7.47
C PHE A 153 -2.30 -4.58 -7.20
N SER A 154 -2.40 -4.14 -5.95
CA SER A 154 -2.17 -2.74 -5.60
C SER A 154 -0.73 -2.35 -5.95
N ILE A 155 -0.62 -1.56 -7.00
CA ILE A 155 0.61 -1.07 -7.62
C ILE A 155 1.52 -0.48 -6.54
N ARG A 156 2.72 -1.06 -6.37
CA ARG A 156 3.74 -0.51 -5.47
C ARG A 156 4.04 0.92 -5.88
N SER A 157 3.76 1.89 -5.01
CA SER A 157 4.04 3.32 -5.23
C SER A 157 5.53 3.63 -5.43
N ASN A 158 6.41 2.71 -5.02
CA ASN A 158 7.86 2.85 -5.14
C ASN A 158 8.44 2.14 -6.38
N ARG A 159 7.60 1.78 -7.36
CA ARG A 159 8.12 1.26 -8.63
C ARG A 159 8.66 2.40 -9.48
N TRP A 160 9.73 2.12 -10.22
CA TRP A 160 10.21 3.01 -11.26
C TRP A 160 9.11 3.19 -12.32
N LEU A 161 8.92 4.44 -12.74
CA LEU A 161 8.03 4.75 -13.86
C LEU A 161 8.64 4.17 -15.14
N SER A 162 7.80 3.67 -16.04
CA SER A 162 8.28 3.39 -17.40
C SER A 162 8.51 4.71 -18.12
N SER A 163 9.40 4.72 -19.12
CA SER A 163 9.62 5.89 -19.98
C SER A 163 8.31 6.46 -20.54
N ALA A 164 7.40 5.59 -21.02
CA ALA A 164 6.09 5.99 -21.55
C ALA A 164 5.20 6.64 -20.47
N GLU A 165 5.17 6.07 -19.26
CA GLU A 165 4.40 6.61 -18.14
C GLU A 165 4.97 7.96 -17.68
N TYR A 166 6.30 8.09 -17.62
CA TYR A 166 6.96 9.35 -17.28
C TYR A 166 6.61 10.49 -18.24
N TYR A 167 6.61 10.23 -19.55
CA TYR A 167 6.24 11.25 -20.54
C TYR A 167 4.73 11.50 -20.66
N SER A 168 3.89 10.68 -20.01
CA SER A 168 2.46 10.97 -19.91
C SER A 168 2.16 12.10 -18.92
N PHE A 169 3.10 12.45 -18.04
CA PHE A 169 2.92 13.53 -17.08
C PHE A 169 3.08 14.91 -17.75
N PRO A 170 2.14 15.85 -17.51
CA PRO A 170 2.28 17.21 -18.01
C PRO A 170 3.53 17.86 -17.39
N GLY A 171 4.34 18.51 -18.22
CA GLY A 171 5.60 19.13 -17.80
C GLY A 171 6.82 18.22 -17.77
N ALA A 172 6.69 16.92 -18.07
CA ALA A 172 7.82 16.02 -18.27
C ALA A 172 8.61 16.30 -19.57
N ARG A 173 7.97 16.97 -20.54
CA ARG A 173 8.59 17.49 -21.76
C ARG A 173 8.44 19.01 -21.83
N LEU A 174 9.48 19.67 -22.34
CA LEU A 174 9.39 21.05 -22.80
C LEU A 174 8.70 21.12 -24.17
N GLN A 175 8.27 22.32 -24.57
CA GLN A 175 7.65 22.56 -25.88
C GLN A 175 8.55 22.15 -27.07
N ASN A 176 9.87 22.15 -26.87
CA ASN A 176 10.87 21.71 -27.86
C ASN A 176 11.17 20.19 -27.79
N MET A 177 10.29 19.40 -27.16
CA MET A 177 10.47 17.96 -26.91
C MET A 177 11.68 17.56 -26.04
N GLN A 178 12.41 18.51 -25.45
CA GLN A 178 13.49 18.20 -24.53
C GLN A 178 12.93 17.65 -23.22
N HIS A 179 13.71 16.78 -22.58
CA HIS A 179 13.37 16.21 -21.30
C HIS A 179 13.36 17.28 -20.21
N ARG A 180 12.41 17.17 -19.29
CA ARG A 180 12.33 18.00 -18.09
C ARG A 180 12.10 17.11 -16.89
N CYS A 181 12.88 17.33 -15.83
CA CYS A 181 12.64 16.70 -14.55
C CYS A 181 11.29 17.16 -13.99
N ILE A 182 10.40 16.22 -13.69
CA ILE A 182 9.09 16.53 -13.09
C ILE A 182 9.20 17.07 -11.65
N PHE A 183 10.29 16.79 -10.95
CA PHE A 183 10.52 17.20 -9.57
C PHE A 183 11.06 18.62 -9.47
N CYS A 184 12.20 18.90 -10.13
CA CYS A 184 12.89 20.19 -10.01
C CYS A 184 12.80 21.08 -11.26
N GLY A 185 12.21 20.58 -12.35
CA GLY A 185 12.06 21.33 -13.61
C GLY A 185 13.35 21.48 -14.43
N ALA A 186 14.49 20.91 -14.02
CA ALA A 186 15.75 20.98 -14.75
C ALA A 186 15.71 20.16 -16.05
N LYS A 187 16.49 20.58 -17.06
CA LYS A 187 16.55 19.93 -18.38
C LYS A 187 17.46 18.71 -18.43
N GLY A 188 18.40 18.60 -17.50
CA GLY A 188 19.39 17.53 -17.50
C GLY A 188 18.85 16.24 -16.91
N ILE A 189 18.86 15.18 -17.72
CA ILE A 189 18.65 13.80 -17.30
C ILE A 189 19.95 13.04 -17.61
N TYR A 190 20.50 12.37 -16.61
CA TYR A 190 21.56 11.40 -16.82
C TYR A 190 20.99 9.99 -16.77
N ILE A 191 21.53 9.10 -17.60
CA ILE A 191 21.10 7.71 -17.68
C ILE A 191 22.24 6.84 -17.16
N LYS A 192 21.96 6.04 -16.13
CA LYS A 192 22.91 5.09 -15.55
C LYS A 192 22.42 3.66 -15.82
N GLY A 193 23.23 2.87 -16.53
CA GLY A 193 22.98 1.44 -16.70
C GLY A 193 23.32 0.68 -15.41
N GLN A 194 22.56 -0.37 -15.10
CA GLN A 194 22.93 -1.31 -14.04
C GLN A 194 23.88 -2.37 -14.61
N TYR A 195 24.99 -2.61 -13.91
CA TYR A 195 26.03 -3.56 -14.32
C TYR A 195 25.44 -4.93 -14.65
N ALA A 196 25.86 -5.51 -15.78
CA ALA A 196 25.38 -6.80 -16.30
C ALA A 196 23.85 -6.90 -16.52
N SER A 197 23.16 -5.77 -16.74
CA SER A 197 21.75 -5.76 -17.13
C SER A 197 21.50 -4.75 -18.25
N ASN A 198 20.44 -4.97 -19.03
CA ASN A 198 19.99 -4.02 -20.06
C ASN A 198 19.20 -2.84 -19.48
N ASN A 199 18.93 -2.84 -18.18
CA ASN A 199 18.10 -1.83 -17.53
C ASN A 199 18.87 -0.51 -17.43
N LYS A 200 18.27 0.55 -17.97
CA LYS A 200 18.77 1.92 -17.91
C LYS A 200 17.89 2.76 -17.00
N TYR A 201 18.49 3.33 -15.97
CA TYR A 201 17.78 4.17 -15.02
C TYR A 201 18.08 5.64 -15.31
N ALA A 202 17.03 6.42 -15.54
CA ALA A 202 17.11 7.84 -15.76
C ALA A 202 16.98 8.61 -14.43
N TYR A 203 17.85 9.57 -14.21
CA TYR A 203 17.91 10.41 -13.03
C TYR A 203 18.07 11.87 -13.44
N CYS A 204 17.61 12.80 -12.60
CA CYS A 204 17.88 14.20 -12.86
C CYS A 204 19.32 14.58 -12.52
N THR A 205 20.03 15.30 -13.39
CA THR A 205 21.40 15.77 -13.10
C THR A 205 21.49 16.81 -11.99
N LYS A 206 20.37 17.48 -11.68
CA LYS A 206 20.35 18.57 -10.68
C LYS A 206 19.95 18.08 -9.28
N CYS A 207 18.90 17.27 -9.20
CA CYS A 207 18.36 16.78 -7.92
C CYS A 207 18.52 15.28 -7.71
N GLU A 208 19.16 14.56 -8.63
CA GLU A 208 19.45 13.13 -8.54
C GLU A 208 18.23 12.21 -8.32
N SER A 209 17.03 12.77 -8.47
CA SER A 209 15.78 12.05 -8.26
C SER A 209 15.60 10.96 -9.32
N PRO A 210 15.16 9.75 -8.94
CA PRO A 210 14.84 8.67 -9.88
C PRO A 210 13.64 9.08 -10.76
N LEU A 211 13.80 9.03 -12.08
CA LEU A 211 12.77 9.48 -13.03
C LEU A 211 12.03 8.30 -13.67
N PHE A 212 12.74 7.48 -14.45
CA PHE A 212 12.14 6.34 -15.15
C PHE A 212 13.17 5.26 -15.47
N VAL A 213 12.68 4.07 -15.81
CA VAL A 213 13.49 2.95 -16.31
C VAL A 213 13.19 2.71 -17.81
N GLN A 214 14.24 2.36 -18.55
CA GLN A 214 14.22 2.01 -19.97
C GLN A 214 14.87 0.65 -20.21
#